data_AF-A0A257H0P3-F1
#
_entry.id   AF-A0A257H0P3-F1
#
_cell.length_a   1.000
_cell.length_b   1.000
_cell.length_c   1.000
_cell.angle_alpha   90.00
_cell.angle_beta   90.00
_cell.angle_gamma   90.00
#
_symmetry.space_group_name_H-M   'P 1'
#
loop_
_entity.id
_entity.type
_entity.pdbx_description
1 polymer ?
#
loop_
_entity_poly.entity_id
_entity_poly.type
_entity_poly.pdbx_seq_one_letter_code
_entity_poly.pdbx_strand_id
1 'polypeptide(L)'
;MSSYHGLTLRALLGVAPVLVLVGTAHAQTPATPSTRPAPPAQPSTPPAPAPPTPEAVQALPRVEISAEQPSDDSNRRNESIAKSIYGRDELDRQGDIDVTDVLKRLPGVSMAGGAPRLRGLGG
;
A
#
# COMPACT_ATOMS: atom_id res chain seq x y z
N MET A 1 12.89 23.87 -53.28
CA MET A 1 14.08 23.91 -52.39
C MET A 1 14.19 25.34 -51.89
N SER A 2 13.62 25.63 -50.72
CA SER A 2 13.54 26.99 -50.18
C SER A 2 13.79 26.95 -48.67
N SER A 3 14.99 27.43 -48.34
CA SER A 3 15.49 28.07 -47.11
C SER A 3 14.91 27.73 -45.74
N TYR A 4 15.78 27.16 -44.92
CA TYR A 4 15.73 27.10 -43.45
C TYR A 4 15.90 28.50 -42.85
N HIS A 5 15.02 28.87 -41.91
CA HIS A 5 15.20 30.02 -41.04
C HIS A 5 14.74 29.71 -39.61
N GLY A 6 15.59 30.12 -38.67
CA GLY A 6 15.30 30.24 -37.24
C GLY A 6 15.63 28.98 -36.44
N LEU A 7 16.30 29.04 -35.30
CA LEU A 7 16.84 30.16 -34.56
C LEU A 7 17.74 29.51 -33.49
N THR A 8 19.05 29.68 -33.59
CA THR A 8 19.97 29.35 -32.49
C THR A 8 19.74 30.37 -31.37
N LEU A 9 19.11 29.96 -30.27
CA LEU A 9 19.07 30.75 -29.04
C LEU A 9 19.72 29.95 -27.91
N ARG A 10 20.96 30.34 -27.58
CA ARG A 10 21.61 29.95 -26.33
C ARG A 10 21.22 30.95 -25.24
N ALA A 11 20.78 30.45 -24.09
CA ALA A 11 20.84 31.11 -22.78
C ALA A 11 20.73 29.96 -21.75
N LEU A 12 21.79 29.51 -21.05
CA LEU A 12 22.55 30.11 -19.94
C LEU A 12 21.68 30.52 -18.73
N LEU A 13 22.22 30.21 -17.53
CA LEU A 13 21.68 30.29 -16.15
C LEU A 13 20.79 29.10 -15.74
N GLY A 14 21.10 28.26 -14.74
CA GLY A 14 22.02 28.38 -13.61
C GLY A 14 21.32 28.95 -12.39
N VAL A 15 20.75 28.10 -11.53
CA VAL A 15 20.49 28.42 -10.10
C VAL A 15 20.58 27.12 -9.28
N ALA A 16 21.41 27.18 -8.25
CA ALA A 16 21.75 26.15 -7.28
C ALA A 16 20.65 26.01 -6.18
N PRO A 17 20.79 25.07 -5.22
CA PRO A 17 19.68 24.55 -4.42
C PRO A 17 19.28 25.46 -3.26
N VAL A 18 18.00 25.48 -2.93
CA VAL A 18 17.49 26.09 -1.68
C VAL A 18 17.37 25.01 -0.61
N LEU A 19 18.24 25.15 0.38
CA LEU A 19 18.26 24.53 1.70
C LEU A 19 17.18 25.15 2.61
N VAL A 20 16.95 24.53 3.77
CA VAL A 20 16.28 25.03 5.01
C VAL A 20 14.82 24.53 5.10
N LEU A 21 14.35 23.83 6.15
CA LEU A 21 14.45 24.14 7.58
C LEU A 21 14.34 22.88 8.46
N VAL A 22 15.25 22.74 9.42
CA VAL A 22 15.17 21.84 10.59
C VAL A 22 14.46 22.57 11.74
N GLY A 23 13.60 21.86 12.48
CA GLY A 23 13.00 22.29 13.76
C GLY A 23 11.48 22.15 13.72
N THR A 24 10.80 21.49 14.67
CA THR A 24 10.98 21.58 16.12
C THR A 24 10.61 20.27 16.83
N ALA A 25 11.46 19.85 17.75
CA ALA A 25 11.19 18.79 18.71
C ALA A 25 9.99 19.16 19.59
N HIS A 26 8.97 18.30 19.64
CA HIS A 26 7.96 18.37 20.70
C HIS A 26 8.58 17.79 21.97
N ALA A 27 8.90 18.68 22.91
CA ALA A 27 9.19 18.33 24.30
C ALA A 27 7.96 17.60 24.87
N GLN A 28 8.08 16.29 25.11
CA GLN A 28 7.12 15.55 25.91
C GLN A 28 7.42 15.82 27.38
N THR A 29 6.53 16.59 28.01
CA THR A 29 6.51 16.83 29.46
C THR A 29 6.30 15.50 30.19
N PRO A 30 7.13 15.13 31.17
CA PRO A 30 6.91 13.92 31.97
C PRO A 30 5.68 14.11 32.86
N ALA A 31 4.75 13.16 32.79
CA ALA A 31 3.61 13.08 33.69
C ALA A 31 4.09 12.81 35.13
N THR A 32 3.80 13.72 36.04
CA THR A 32 3.94 13.51 37.49
C THR A 32 2.95 12.44 37.96
N PRO A 33 3.38 11.37 38.66
CA PRO A 33 2.46 10.47 39.33
C PRO A 33 1.86 11.18 40.56
N SER A 34 0.57 11.49 40.53
CA SER A 34 -0.15 11.90 41.73
C SER A 34 -0.35 10.70 42.65
N THR A 35 0.39 10.64 43.75
CA THR A 35 0.12 9.72 44.86
C THR A 35 -1.19 10.14 45.54
N ARG A 36 -2.29 9.43 45.26
CA ARG A 36 -3.54 9.55 46.00
C ARG A 36 -3.40 8.78 47.33
N PRO A 37 -3.70 9.37 48.50
CA PRO A 37 -3.71 8.65 49.76
C PRO A 37 -4.78 7.54 49.75
N ALA A 38 -4.40 6.33 50.17
CA ALA A 38 -5.31 5.20 50.27
C ALA A 38 -6.32 5.42 51.43
N PRO A 39 -7.63 5.18 51.22
CA PRO A 39 -8.60 5.13 52.31
C PRO A 39 -8.33 3.92 53.23
N PRO A 40 -8.72 3.99 54.52
CA PRO A 40 -8.48 2.92 55.48
C PRO A 40 -9.17 1.62 55.05
N ALA A 41 -8.44 0.51 55.22
CA ALA A 41 -8.86 -0.83 54.84
C ALA A 41 -10.14 -1.24 55.60
N GLN A 42 -11.20 -1.53 54.85
CA GLN A 42 -12.38 -2.20 55.39
C GLN A 42 -12.11 -3.70 55.54
N PRO A 43 -12.60 -4.36 56.60
CA PRO A 43 -12.46 -5.80 56.78
C PRO A 43 -13.15 -6.55 55.64
N SER A 44 -12.37 -7.38 54.95
CA SER A 44 -12.82 -8.19 53.82
C SER A 44 -13.67 -9.37 54.28
N THR A 45 -14.97 -9.34 53.98
CA THR A 45 -15.82 -10.53 53.97
C THR A 45 -15.33 -11.48 52.86
N PRO A 46 -15.27 -12.81 53.10
CA PRO A 46 -14.90 -13.77 52.08
C PRO A 46 -15.77 -13.65 50.82
N PRO A 47 -15.19 -13.68 49.61
CA PRO A 47 -15.98 -13.61 48.38
C PRO A 47 -16.81 -14.87 48.21
N ALA A 48 -18.11 -14.69 47.98
CA ALA A 48 -18.99 -15.76 47.51
C ALA A 48 -18.49 -16.28 46.15
N PRO A 49 -18.74 -17.57 45.82
CA PRO A 49 -18.31 -18.14 44.55
C PRO A 49 -18.86 -17.34 43.38
N ALA A 50 -17.98 -16.86 42.50
CA ALA A 50 -18.39 -16.18 41.28
C ALA A 50 -19.07 -17.20 40.34
N PRO A 51 -20.19 -16.83 39.68
CA PRO A 51 -20.76 -17.66 38.63
C PRO A 51 -19.75 -17.84 37.48
N PRO A 52 -19.84 -18.95 36.73
CA PRO A 52 -18.94 -19.19 35.61
C PRO A 52 -19.03 -18.03 34.62
N THR A 53 -17.88 -17.41 34.34
CA THR A 53 -17.77 -16.37 33.31
C THR A 53 -18.09 -17.02 31.98
N PRO A 54 -19.10 -16.56 31.22
CA PRO A 54 -19.34 -17.07 29.88
C PRO A 54 -18.08 -16.84 29.06
N GLU A 55 -17.57 -17.90 28.44
CA GLU A 55 -16.47 -17.79 27.48
C GLU A 55 -16.85 -16.70 26.46
N ALA A 56 -16.01 -15.67 26.34
CA ALA A 56 -16.25 -14.57 25.43
C ALA A 56 -16.28 -15.14 24.01
N VAL A 57 -17.49 -15.34 23.48
CA VAL A 57 -17.71 -15.69 22.09
C VAL A 57 -17.12 -14.54 21.28
N GLN A 58 -15.97 -14.80 20.65
CA GLN A 58 -15.32 -13.85 19.74
C GLN A 58 -16.29 -13.58 18.60
N ALA A 59 -16.98 -12.44 18.67
CA ALA A 59 -17.93 -12.03 17.65
C ALA A 59 -17.17 -11.80 16.34
N LEU A 60 -17.47 -12.62 15.34
CA LEU A 60 -16.87 -12.49 14.01
C LEU A 60 -17.27 -11.14 13.41
N PRO A 61 -16.34 -10.45 12.71
CA PRO A 61 -16.66 -9.21 12.01
C PRO A 61 -17.72 -9.49 10.94
N ARG A 62 -18.69 -8.57 10.82
CA ARG A 62 -19.73 -8.68 9.80
C ARG A 62 -19.13 -8.43 8.41
N VAL A 63 -19.38 -9.35 7.48
CA VAL A 63 -18.96 -9.25 6.07
C VAL A 63 -20.19 -9.02 5.21
N GLU A 64 -20.17 -7.96 4.41
CA GLU A 64 -21.20 -7.66 3.42
C GLU A 64 -20.63 -7.90 2.02
N ILE A 65 -21.37 -8.64 1.18
CA ILE A 65 -20.97 -8.97 -0.19
C ILE A 65 -21.96 -8.29 -1.13
N SER A 66 -21.44 -7.40 -1.98
CA SER A 66 -22.23 -6.79 -3.05
C SER A 66 -21.94 -7.49 -4.38
N ALA A 67 -22.97 -7.61 -5.24
CA ALA A 67 -22.82 -8.18 -6.59
C ALA A 67 -22.25 -7.20 -7.62
N GLU A 68 -22.09 -5.93 -7.23
CA GLU A 68 -21.51 -4.90 -8.09
C GLU A 68 -20.01 -5.14 -8.27
N GLN A 69 -19.56 -5.17 -9.52
CA GLN A 69 -18.14 -5.28 -9.84
C GLN A 69 -17.44 -3.98 -9.39
N PRO A 70 -16.49 -4.05 -8.44
CA PRO A 70 -15.73 -2.87 -8.05
C PRO A 70 -14.91 -2.35 -9.24
N SER A 71 -14.84 -1.02 -9.35
CA SER A 71 -13.99 -0.36 -10.35
C SER A 71 -12.52 -0.74 -10.19
N ASP A 72 -11.74 -0.62 -11.27
CA ASP A 72 -10.32 -0.99 -11.25
C ASP A 72 -9.52 -0.11 -10.27
N ASP A 73 -9.86 1.17 -10.15
CA ASP A 73 -9.31 2.08 -9.14
C ASP A 73 -9.60 1.61 -7.71
N SER A 74 -10.83 1.17 -7.42
CA SER A 74 -11.19 0.63 -6.11
C SER A 74 -10.41 -0.66 -5.80
N ASN A 75 -10.28 -1.55 -6.78
CA ASN A 75 -9.51 -2.80 -6.62
C ASN A 75 -8.04 -2.53 -6.31
N ARG A 76 -7.39 -1.61 -7.04
CA ARG A 76 -5.98 -1.29 -6.84
C ARG A 76 -5.69 -0.67 -5.47
N ARG A 77 -6.63 0.10 -4.91
CA ARG A 77 -6.51 0.67 -3.55
C ARG A 77 -6.65 -0.38 -2.46
N ASN A 78 -7.51 -1.36 -2.68
CA ASN A 78 -7.78 -2.43 -1.73
C ASN A 78 -6.74 -3.55 -1.80
N GLU A 79 -5.95 -3.61 -2.88
CA GLU A 79 -4.93 -4.63 -3.05
C GLU A 79 -3.61 -4.26 -2.36
N SER A 80 -3.12 -5.16 -1.51
CA SER A 80 -1.87 -4.93 -0.77
C SER A 80 -0.61 -5.00 -1.66
N ILE A 81 -0.73 -5.55 -2.87
CA ILE A 81 0.36 -5.75 -3.82
C ILE A 81 0.00 -5.10 -5.14
N ALA A 82 0.96 -4.40 -5.75
CA ALA A 82 0.79 -3.88 -7.09
C ALA A 82 0.79 -5.01 -8.13
N LYS A 83 -0.30 -5.13 -8.89
CA LYS A 83 -0.38 -5.93 -10.11
C LYS A 83 -0.68 -5.07 -11.33
N SER A 84 -0.37 -5.62 -12.51
CA SER A 84 -0.79 -5.06 -13.81
C SER A 84 -1.80 -6.01 -14.43
N ILE A 85 -2.97 -5.50 -14.82
CA ILE A 85 -4.05 -6.29 -15.43
C ILE A 85 -4.08 -5.95 -16.92
N TYR A 86 -4.01 -6.97 -17.76
CA TYR A 86 -4.12 -6.83 -19.21
C TYR A 86 -5.44 -7.45 -19.65
N GLY A 87 -6.41 -6.59 -20.00
CA GLY A 87 -7.73 -7.00 -20.47
C GLY A 87 -7.76 -7.32 -21.97
N ARG A 88 -8.89 -7.85 -22.44
CA ARG A 88 -9.07 -8.28 -23.84
C ARG A 88 -8.79 -7.16 -24.85
N ASP A 89 -9.32 -5.96 -24.60
CA ASP A 89 -9.15 -4.83 -25.53
C ASP A 89 -7.68 -4.41 -25.71
N GLU A 90 -6.84 -4.64 -24.69
CA GLU A 90 -5.39 -4.40 -24.79
C GLU A 90 -4.71 -5.47 -25.63
N LEU A 91 -5.11 -6.74 -25.46
CA LEU A 91 -4.58 -7.84 -26.26
C LEU A 91 -4.88 -7.61 -27.75
N ASP A 92 -6.10 -7.20 -28.07
CA ASP A 92 -6.53 -6.95 -29.44
C ASP A 92 -5.81 -5.73 -30.04
N ARG A 93 -5.57 -4.68 -29.24
CA ARG A 93 -4.80 -3.50 -29.66
C ARG A 93 -3.34 -3.82 -29.95
N GLN A 94 -2.75 -4.77 -29.23
CA GLN A 94 -1.38 -5.21 -29.46
C GLN A 94 -1.28 -6.35 -30.48
N GLY A 95 -2.41 -6.93 -30.89
CA GLY A 95 -2.48 -8.03 -31.84
C GLY A 95 -2.00 -9.37 -31.26
N ASP A 96 -2.12 -9.56 -29.95
CA ASP A 96 -1.70 -10.81 -29.30
C ASP A 96 -2.74 -11.89 -29.51
N ILE A 97 -2.32 -12.98 -30.15
CA ILE A 97 -3.18 -14.14 -30.35
C ILE A 97 -2.95 -15.16 -29.23
N ASP A 98 -1.74 -15.23 -28.70
CA ASP A 98 -1.36 -16.14 -27.62
C ASP A 98 -0.91 -15.42 -26.35
N VAL A 99 -1.17 -16.05 -25.20
CA VAL A 99 -0.72 -15.56 -23.87
C VAL A 99 0.80 -15.43 -23.82
N THR A 100 1.53 -16.26 -24.57
CA THR A 100 2.99 -16.20 -24.65
C THR A 100 3.48 -14.89 -25.25
N ASP A 101 2.74 -14.30 -26.18
CA ASP A 101 3.12 -13.03 -26.82
C ASP A 101 2.90 -11.85 -25.88
N VAL A 102 1.83 -11.92 -25.07
CA VAL A 102 1.64 -11.06 -23.90
C VAL A 102 2.81 -11.15 -22.96
N LEU A 103 3.17 -12.36 -22.52
CA LEU A 103 4.22 -12.52 -21.52
C LEU A 103 5.59 -12.01 -22.00
N LYS A 104 5.94 -12.20 -23.28
CA LYS A 104 7.23 -11.73 -23.84
C LYS A 104 7.38 -10.20 -23.83
N ARG A 105 6.28 -9.44 -23.92
CA ARG A 105 6.36 -7.98 -23.89
C ARG A 105 6.41 -7.39 -22.48
N LEU A 106 6.01 -8.17 -21.47
CA LEU A 106 5.85 -7.62 -20.13
C LEU A 106 7.22 -7.23 -19.57
N PRO A 107 7.35 -6.03 -18.99
CA PRO A 107 8.62 -5.58 -18.45
C PRO A 107 9.05 -6.48 -17.29
N GLY A 108 10.28 -7.00 -17.37
CA GLY A 108 10.81 -7.91 -16.36
C GLY A 108 10.23 -9.34 -16.42
N VAL A 109 9.55 -9.71 -17.51
CA VAL A 109 9.19 -11.10 -17.81
C VAL A 109 10.04 -11.58 -18.98
N SER A 110 10.59 -12.79 -18.87
CA SER A 110 11.25 -13.47 -19.99
C SER A 110 10.75 -14.89 -20.11
N MET A 111 10.81 -15.46 -21.31
CA MET A 111 10.45 -16.86 -21.56
C MET A 111 11.73 -17.67 -21.76
N ALA A 112 11.93 -18.74 -20.97
CA ALA A 112 13.05 -19.64 -21.11
C ALA A 112 12.59 -21.09 -21.00
N GLY A 113 12.91 -21.92 -22.00
CA GLY A 113 12.45 -23.32 -22.03
C GLY A 113 10.92 -23.50 -22.03
N GLY A 114 10.17 -22.48 -22.46
CA GLY A 114 8.70 -22.47 -22.43
C GLY A 114 8.09 -22.01 -21.10
N ALA A 115 8.89 -21.75 -20.07
CA ALA A 115 8.42 -21.25 -18.78
C ALA A 115 8.70 -19.73 -18.62
N PRO A 116 7.78 -18.97 -18.00
CA PRO A 116 8.01 -17.57 -17.67
C PRO A 116 9.00 -17.43 -16.50
N ARG A 117 9.94 -16.52 -16.64
CA ARG A 117 10.87 -16.07 -15.60
C ARG A 117 10.58 -14.62 -15.27
N LEU A 118 10.47 -14.31 -13.98
CA LEU A 118 10.21 -12.96 -13.49
C LEU A 118 11.52 -12.36 -12.96
N ARG A 119 12.05 -11.34 -13.63
CA ARG A 119 13.27 -10.61 -13.22
C ARG A 119 14.43 -11.54 -12.84
N GLY A 120 14.66 -12.59 -13.63
CA GLY A 120 15.71 -13.58 -13.40
C GLY A 120 15.36 -14.67 -12.37
N LEU A 121 14.16 -14.63 -11.79
CA LEU A 121 13.60 -15.67 -10.92
C LEU A 121 12.71 -16.61 -11.72
N GLY A 122 12.68 -17.88 -11.32
CA GLY A 122 11.89 -18.90 -12.00
C GLY A 122 12.72 -19.62 -13.06
N GLY A 123 12.57 -20.93 -13.11
CA GLY A 123 13.25 -21.88 -13.97
C GLY A 123 12.65 -23.25 -13.80
#